data_AF-B9LXB0-F1
#
_entry.id   AF-B9LXB0-F1
#
_cell.length_a   1.000
_cell.length_b   1.000
_cell.length_c   1.000
_cell.angle_alpha   90.00
_cell.angle_beta   90.00
_cell.angle_gamma   90.00
#
_symmetry.space_group_name_H-M   'P 1'
#
loop_
_entity.id
_entity.type
_entity.pdbx_description
1 polymer ?
#
loop_
_entity_poly.entity_id
_entity_poly.type
_entity_poly.pdbx_seq_one_letter_code
_entity_poly.pdbx_strand_id
1 'polypeptide(L)'
;MNLPYALSEIRHHGLDRTWWRKRFLTHVVSRYFTGITRPESDPVTEEEWDNLIILDACRYDLFAELFEENPLPGMLEKRQSMQSGTPGFLSENFDNKQFHDIVYVTGNPYVNTNLPDETFHAVESVWKDGWDNDLQTIHPATMANRAMKVAEDYPNKRIIIHFLQPHTQYFTKPLS
;
A
#
# COMPACT_ATOMS: atom_id res chain seq x y z
N MET A 1 -9.57 19.03 -15.71
CA MET A 1 -8.52 18.40 -16.53
C MET A 1 -9.20 17.34 -17.38
N ASN A 2 -9.10 17.41 -18.71
CA ASN A 2 -9.96 16.66 -19.62
C ASN A 2 -9.58 15.16 -19.70
N LEU A 3 -10.58 14.29 -19.53
CA LEU A 3 -10.52 12.82 -19.57
C LEU A 3 -9.69 12.21 -20.74
N PRO A 4 -9.78 12.72 -21.98
CA PRO A 4 -9.04 12.16 -23.12
C PRO A 4 -7.53 12.46 -23.10
N TYR A 5 -7.12 13.55 -22.45
CA TYR A 5 -5.73 13.99 -22.40
C TYR A 5 -4.90 13.09 -21.46
N ALA A 6 -5.47 12.77 -20.29
CA ALA A 6 -4.86 11.87 -19.31
C ALA A 6 -4.62 10.46 -19.87
N LEU A 7 -5.55 9.94 -20.69
CA LEU A 7 -5.44 8.62 -21.33
C LEU A 7 -4.29 8.53 -22.33
N SER A 8 -4.01 9.60 -23.09
CA SER A 8 -2.90 9.61 -24.05
C SER A 8 -1.53 9.68 -23.38
N GLU A 9 -1.41 10.42 -22.26
CA GLU A 9 -0.17 10.54 -21.52
C GLU A 9 0.20 9.24 -20.79
N ILE A 10 -0.78 8.52 -20.23
CA ILE A 10 -0.54 7.24 -19.52
C ILE A 10 0.03 6.18 -20.46
N ARG A 11 -0.48 6.11 -21.70
CA ARG A 11 0.04 5.18 -22.72
C ARG A 11 1.48 5.52 -23.15
N HIS A 12 1.86 6.79 -23.09
CA HIS A 12 3.20 7.25 -23.46
C HIS A 12 4.21 7.22 -22.31
N HIS A 13 3.77 7.36 -21.06
CA HIS A 13 4.63 7.47 -19.87
C HIS A 13 4.47 6.31 -18.89
N GLY A 14 3.70 5.26 -19.22
CA GLY A 14 3.44 4.12 -18.33
C GLY A 14 4.70 3.40 -17.80
N LEU A 15 5.81 3.48 -18.53
CA LEU A 15 7.12 2.93 -18.13
C LEU A 15 8.01 3.94 -17.37
N ASP A 16 7.60 5.20 -17.29
CA ASP A 16 8.37 6.28 -16.68
C ASP A 16 8.08 6.36 -15.16
N ARG A 17 8.99 5.76 -14.37
CA ARG A 17 8.96 5.77 -12.89
C ARG A 17 8.91 7.19 -12.32
N THR A 18 9.55 8.16 -12.98
CA THR A 18 9.59 9.57 -12.54
C THR A 18 8.27 10.29 -12.80
N TRP A 19 7.58 9.97 -13.89
CA TRP A 19 6.27 10.54 -14.21
C TRP A 19 5.20 10.12 -13.20
N TRP A 20 5.13 8.82 -12.86
CA TRP A 20 4.22 8.31 -11.83
C TRP A 20 4.54 8.85 -10.43
N ARG A 21 5.83 8.92 -10.07
CA ARG A 21 6.29 9.55 -8.83
C ARG A 21 5.81 11.00 -8.74
N LYS A 22 5.93 11.78 -9.82
CA LYS A 22 5.48 13.18 -9.86
C LYS A 22 3.95 13.28 -9.76
N ARG A 23 3.21 12.39 -10.41
CA ARG A 23 1.73 12.38 -10.39
C ARG A 23 1.20 12.03 -9.00
N PHE A 24 1.75 11.02 -8.33
CA PHE A 24 1.40 10.65 -6.97
C PHE A 24 1.83 11.73 -5.95
N LEU A 25 3.07 12.25 -6.04
CA LEU A 25 3.52 13.38 -5.21
C LEU A 25 2.61 14.62 -5.33
N THR A 26 2.14 14.94 -6.54
CA THR A 26 1.27 16.10 -6.77
C THR A 26 -0.11 15.94 -6.15
N HIS A 27 -0.65 14.72 -6.08
CA HIS A 27 -2.02 14.47 -5.61
C HIS A 27 -2.09 13.96 -4.16
N VAL A 28 -1.00 13.42 -3.62
CA VAL A 28 -1.02 12.65 -2.37
C VAL A 28 -0.07 13.21 -1.31
N VAL A 29 1.16 13.61 -1.66
CA VAL A 29 2.19 13.86 -0.62
C VAL A 29 2.98 15.15 -0.85
N SER A 30 2.61 16.19 -0.09
CA SER A 30 3.41 17.42 0.08
C SER A 30 3.64 17.83 1.55
N ARG A 31 3.26 17.03 2.56
CA ARG A 31 3.26 17.55 3.96
C ARG A 31 3.80 16.66 5.08
N TYR A 32 4.28 15.46 4.82
CA TYR A 32 4.63 14.54 5.91
C TYR A 32 5.96 13.83 5.66
N PHE A 33 7.09 14.45 6.02
CA PHE A 33 8.34 13.73 6.22
C PHE A 33 9.22 14.43 7.27
N THR A 34 9.46 13.76 8.40
CA THR A 34 10.63 13.99 9.27
C THR A 34 11.20 12.62 9.64
N GLY A 35 12.46 12.39 9.25
CA GLY A 35 13.17 11.13 9.47
C GLY A 35 13.67 11.01 10.91
N ILE A 36 12.84 10.46 11.78
CA ILE A 36 13.22 10.06 13.13
C ILE A 36 12.70 8.64 13.35
N THR A 37 13.60 7.66 13.40
CA THR A 37 13.32 6.34 13.97
C THR A 37 13.10 6.51 15.47
N ARG A 38 11.96 6.01 15.97
CA ARG A 38 11.62 6.09 17.39
C ARG A 38 11.93 4.76 18.07
N PRO A 39 12.60 4.75 19.25
CA PRO A 39 12.96 3.52 19.95
C PRO A 39 11.77 2.65 20.40
N GLU A 40 10.55 3.17 20.35
CA GLU A 40 9.30 2.48 20.74
C GLU A 40 8.47 2.06 19.52
N SER A 41 9.10 1.75 18.39
CA SER A 41 8.38 1.33 17.17
C SER A 41 8.42 -0.18 17.02
N ASP A 42 7.36 -0.77 16.46
CA ASP A 42 7.19 -2.20 16.24
C ASP A 42 7.51 -2.54 14.76
N PRO A 43 8.68 -3.13 14.44
CA PRO A 43 9.02 -3.49 13.07
C PRO A 43 8.16 -4.67 12.61
N VAL A 44 7.49 -4.53 11.46
CA VAL A 44 6.61 -5.62 10.96
C VAL A 44 7.40 -6.87 10.58
N THR A 45 8.71 -6.75 10.38
CA THR A 45 9.58 -7.87 10.03
C THR A 45 9.95 -8.76 11.21
N GLU A 46 9.74 -8.28 12.44
CA GLU A 46 10.03 -9.02 13.68
C GLU A 46 8.79 -9.72 14.26
N GLU A 47 7.62 -9.43 13.71
CA GLU A 47 6.34 -10.02 14.09
C GLU A 47 6.03 -11.27 13.25
N GLU A 48 5.31 -12.22 13.84
CA GLU A 48 4.87 -13.46 13.20
C GLU A 48 3.51 -13.27 12.53
N TRP A 49 3.46 -13.41 11.20
CA TRP A 49 2.23 -13.31 10.40
C TRP A 49 2.39 -14.02 9.05
N ASP A 50 1.27 -14.53 8.52
CA ASP A 50 1.18 -15.07 7.16
C ASP A 50 0.78 -14.00 6.14
N ASN A 51 -0.19 -13.16 6.50
CA ASN A 51 -0.70 -12.08 5.65
C ASN A 51 -0.78 -10.77 6.45
N LEU A 52 -0.09 -9.73 5.97
CA LEU A 52 -0.12 -8.39 6.55
C LEU A 52 -0.89 -7.44 5.65
N ILE A 53 -2.02 -6.91 6.14
CA ILE A 53 -2.84 -5.93 5.41
C ILE A 53 -2.53 -4.53 5.94
N ILE A 54 -2.09 -3.64 5.06
CA ILE A 54 -1.74 -2.24 5.37
C ILE A 54 -2.75 -1.31 4.70
N LEU A 55 -3.30 -0.38 5.48
CA LEU A 55 -4.20 0.67 5.02
C LEU A 55 -3.53 2.05 5.22
N ASP A 56 -3.04 2.68 4.15
CA ASP A 56 -2.14 3.86 4.18
C ASP A 56 -2.66 5.05 5.02
N ALA A 57 -3.98 5.24 5.12
CA ALA A 57 -4.60 6.38 5.82
C ALA A 57 -5.60 5.96 6.91
N CYS A 58 -5.50 4.73 7.44
CA CYS A 58 -6.39 4.24 8.46
C CYS A 58 -5.97 4.75 9.85
N ARG A 59 -6.73 5.68 10.41
CA ARG A 59 -6.52 6.11 11.80
C ARG A 59 -7.02 5.04 12.76
N TYR A 60 -6.23 4.76 13.79
CA TYR A 60 -6.55 3.76 14.79
C TYR A 60 -7.87 4.05 15.53
N ASP A 61 -8.13 5.31 15.89
CA ASP A 61 -9.34 5.69 16.63
C ASP A 61 -10.61 5.40 15.82
N LEU A 62 -10.64 5.78 14.55
CA LEU A 62 -11.75 5.48 13.65
C LEU A 62 -11.92 3.97 13.42
N PHE A 63 -10.80 3.24 13.27
CA PHE A 63 -10.87 1.79 13.12
C PHE A 63 -11.40 1.10 14.38
N ALA A 64 -11.03 1.58 15.56
CA ALA A 64 -11.51 1.06 16.83
C ALA A 64 -13.03 1.23 16.97
N GLU A 65 -13.56 2.41 16.64
CA GLU A 65 -15.01 2.66 16.61
C GLU A 65 -15.73 1.68 15.66
N LEU A 66 -15.21 1.50 14.44
CA LEU A 66 -15.79 0.56 13.47
C LEU A 66 -15.70 -0.90 13.92
N PHE A 67 -14.62 -1.27 14.61
CA PHE A 67 -14.42 -2.63 15.14
C PHE A 67 -15.37 -2.93 16.31
N GLU A 68 -15.68 -1.93 17.15
CA GLU A 68 -16.69 -2.07 18.20
C GLU A 68 -18.10 -2.30 17.62
N GLU A 69 -18.45 -1.59 16.54
CA GLU A 69 -19.73 -1.74 15.87
C GLU A 69 -19.82 -3.05 15.05
N ASN A 70 -18.74 -3.42 14.37
CA ASN A 70 -18.67 -4.55 13.45
C ASN A 70 -17.35 -5.32 13.65
N PRO A 71 -17.26 -6.17 14.69
CA PRO A 71 -16.02 -6.83 15.03
C PRO A 71 -15.61 -7.85 13.96
N LEU A 72 -14.35 -7.75 13.54
CA LEU A 72 -13.69 -8.79 12.77
C LEU A 72 -13.20 -9.90 13.72
N PRO A 73 -13.09 -11.15 13.27
CA PRO A 73 -12.47 -12.21 14.06
C PRO A 73 -11.05 -11.80 14.49
N GLY A 74 -10.78 -11.84 15.80
CA GLY A 74 -9.45 -11.56 16.35
C GLY A 74 -9.47 -10.57 17.52
N MET A 75 -8.31 -9.95 17.76
CA MET A 75 -8.11 -8.96 18.81
C MET A 75 -7.64 -7.64 18.19
N LEU A 76 -8.20 -6.54 18.67
CA LEU A 76 -7.74 -5.20 18.32
C LEU A 76 -6.61 -4.79 19.26
N GLU A 77 -5.45 -4.48 18.70
CA GLU A 77 -4.29 -3.98 19.43
C GLU A 77 -3.76 -2.69 18.79
N LYS A 78 -3.17 -1.82 19.62
CA LYS A 78 -2.46 -0.64 19.15
C LYS A 78 -0.97 -0.94 19.06
N ARG A 79 -0.39 -0.69 17.88
CA ARG A 79 1.06 -0.80 17.60
C ARG A 79 1.58 0.51 17.03
N GLN A 80 2.88 0.78 17.19
CA GLN A 80 3.54 1.96 16.64
C GLN A 80 4.34 1.59 15.40
N SER A 81 3.90 2.10 14.23
CA SER A 81 4.65 1.94 12.98
C SER A 81 6.03 2.61 13.07
N MET A 82 7.02 2.01 12.39
CA MET A 82 8.38 2.56 12.23
C MET A 82 8.38 3.99 11.69
N GLN A 83 7.45 4.31 10.79
CA GLN A 83 7.29 5.63 10.18
C GLN A 83 5.83 5.90 9.80
N SER A 84 5.48 7.18 9.68
CA SER A 84 4.13 7.63 9.34
C SER A 84 3.83 7.64 7.83
N GLY A 85 4.85 7.66 6.98
CA GLY A 85 4.69 7.70 5.53
C GLY A 85 5.33 6.49 4.85
N THR A 86 4.72 6.02 3.77
CA THR A 86 5.15 4.82 3.04
C THR A 86 6.64 4.80 2.70
N PRO A 87 7.27 5.89 2.21
CA PRO A 87 8.72 5.91 1.97
C PRO A 87 9.58 5.54 3.17
N GLY A 88 9.26 6.11 4.33
CA GLY A 88 9.97 5.84 5.58
C GLY A 88 9.60 4.48 6.14
N PHE A 89 8.34 4.06 6.01
CA PHE A 89 7.91 2.73 6.44
C PHE A 89 8.70 1.65 5.69
N LEU A 90 8.86 1.82 4.38
CA LEU A 90 9.62 0.90 3.54
C LEU A 90 11.09 0.88 3.92
N SER A 91 11.71 2.06 4.09
CA SER A 91 13.14 2.12 4.41
C SER A 91 13.44 1.50 5.77
N GLU A 92 12.67 1.86 6.80
CA GLU A 92 12.97 1.42 8.16
C GLU A 92 12.65 -0.05 8.42
N ASN A 93 11.67 -0.63 7.71
CA ASN A 93 11.36 -2.06 7.87
C ASN A 93 12.22 -2.94 6.95
N PHE A 94 12.50 -2.51 5.72
CA PHE A 94 12.98 -3.43 4.69
C PHE A 94 14.35 -3.07 4.07
N ASP A 95 14.88 -1.87 4.31
CA ASP A 95 16.14 -1.47 3.69
C ASP A 95 17.33 -2.31 4.19
N ASN A 96 18.33 -2.49 3.32
CA ASN A 96 19.55 -3.26 3.60
C ASN A 96 19.35 -4.74 4.00
N LYS A 97 18.17 -5.32 3.72
CA LYS A 97 17.85 -6.74 3.97
C LYS A 97 17.14 -7.35 2.76
N GLN A 98 17.07 -8.68 2.72
CA GLN A 98 16.34 -9.45 1.70
C GLN A 98 15.28 -10.33 2.39
N PHE A 99 14.07 -10.32 1.82
CA PHE A 99 12.88 -11.00 2.30
C PHE A 99 12.24 -11.83 1.17
N HIS A 100 12.98 -12.83 0.68
CA HIS A 100 12.55 -13.70 -0.43
C HIS A 100 11.47 -14.73 -0.04
N ASP A 101 11.02 -14.70 1.20
CA ASP A 101 9.85 -15.38 1.70
C ASP A 101 8.58 -14.52 1.64
N ILE A 102 8.70 -13.24 1.28
CA ILE A 102 7.58 -12.28 1.18
C ILE A 102 7.26 -11.97 -0.28
N VAL A 103 5.96 -11.96 -0.62
CA VAL A 103 5.43 -11.32 -1.84
C VAL A 103 4.70 -10.03 -1.45
N TYR A 104 5.00 -8.94 -2.14
CA TYR A 104 4.45 -7.61 -1.83
C TYR A 104 3.42 -7.18 -2.87
N VAL A 105 2.14 -7.14 -2.51
CA VAL A 105 1.04 -6.63 -3.35
C VAL A 105 0.77 -5.18 -2.98
N THR A 106 0.84 -4.27 -3.94
CA THR A 106 0.80 -2.83 -3.62
C THR A 106 0.03 -1.99 -4.63
N GLY A 107 -0.81 -1.11 -4.10
CA GLY A 107 -1.34 0.04 -4.83
C GLY A 107 -0.42 1.25 -4.81
N ASN A 108 0.67 1.23 -4.03
CA ASN A 108 1.53 2.38 -3.81
C ASN A 108 2.82 2.29 -4.66
N PRO A 109 3.09 3.28 -5.55
CA PRO A 109 4.26 3.22 -6.43
C PRO A 109 5.59 3.29 -5.70
N TYR A 110 5.63 3.75 -4.44
CA TYR A 110 6.87 3.87 -3.67
C TYR A 110 7.56 2.53 -3.42
N VAL A 111 6.81 1.43 -3.33
CA VAL A 111 7.40 0.08 -3.16
C VAL A 111 8.37 -0.22 -4.29
N ASN A 112 8.03 0.17 -5.51
CA ASN A 112 8.88 -0.04 -6.69
C ASN A 112 10.00 0.99 -6.83
N THR A 113 10.04 2.08 -6.05
CA THR A 113 11.05 3.14 -6.20
C THR A 113 12.01 3.26 -5.03
N ASN A 114 11.61 2.78 -3.84
CA ASN A 114 12.35 3.00 -2.61
C ASN A 114 13.19 1.80 -2.17
N LEU A 115 12.92 0.62 -2.71
CA LEU A 115 13.64 -0.60 -2.37
C LEU A 115 14.32 -1.18 -3.62
N PRO A 116 15.48 -1.85 -3.47
CA PRO A 116 16.05 -2.68 -4.53
C PRO A 116 15.04 -3.71 -5.07
N ASP A 117 15.11 -4.02 -6.36
CA ASP A 117 14.17 -4.95 -7.01
C ASP A 117 14.21 -6.36 -6.37
N GLU A 118 15.36 -6.76 -5.82
CA GLU A 118 15.61 -8.06 -5.19
C GLU A 118 15.30 -8.09 -3.68
N THR A 119 14.62 -7.08 -3.13
CA THR A 119 14.27 -7.07 -1.70
C THR A 119 13.22 -8.11 -1.34
N PHE A 120 12.24 -8.37 -2.21
CA PHE A 120 11.16 -9.34 -1.98
C PHE A 120 11.23 -10.50 -2.97
N HIS A 121 10.48 -11.57 -2.72
CA HIS A 121 10.34 -12.66 -3.70
C HIS A 121 9.74 -12.15 -5.01
N ALA A 122 8.69 -11.34 -4.88
CA ALA A 122 7.99 -10.70 -5.99
C ALA A 122 7.26 -9.45 -5.49
N VAL A 123 7.01 -8.50 -6.39
CA VAL A 123 6.20 -7.30 -6.14
C VAL A 123 5.09 -7.22 -7.19
N GLU A 124 3.84 -7.37 -6.74
CA GLU A 124 2.63 -7.20 -7.57
C GLU A 124 2.16 -5.74 -7.49
N SER A 125 2.55 -4.96 -8.50
CA SER A 125 2.26 -3.53 -8.61
C SER A 125 0.89 -3.27 -9.24
N VAL A 126 -0.18 -3.42 -8.47
CA VAL A 126 -1.57 -3.25 -8.93
C VAL A 126 -1.84 -1.84 -9.49
N TRP A 127 -1.08 -0.84 -9.07
CA TRP A 127 -1.21 0.53 -9.57
C TRP A 127 -0.87 0.69 -11.06
N LYS A 128 -0.13 -0.25 -11.65
CA LYS A 128 0.28 -0.18 -13.06
C LYS A 128 -0.90 -0.38 -14.02
N ASP A 129 -1.86 -1.21 -13.65
CA ASP A 129 -2.95 -1.65 -14.53
C ASP A 129 -4.34 -1.68 -13.85
N GLY A 130 -4.41 -1.48 -12.54
CA GLY A 130 -5.64 -1.44 -11.75
C GLY A 130 -6.17 -0.03 -11.45
N TRP A 131 -5.56 1.02 -12.02
CA TRP A 131 -5.96 2.41 -11.79
C TRP A 131 -7.32 2.75 -12.41
N ASP A 132 -8.23 3.27 -11.61
CA ASP A 132 -9.53 3.79 -12.05
C ASP A 132 -9.44 5.32 -12.22
N ASN A 133 -9.72 5.78 -13.44
CA ASN A 133 -9.64 7.21 -13.78
C ASN A 133 -10.82 8.02 -13.24
N ASP A 134 -11.96 7.42 -12.98
CA ASP A 134 -13.12 8.13 -12.44
C ASP A 134 -12.95 8.32 -10.93
N LEU A 135 -12.46 7.28 -10.25
CA LEU A 135 -12.19 7.30 -8.82
C LEU A 135 -10.83 7.93 -8.46
N GLN A 136 -9.96 8.16 -9.45
CA GLN A 136 -8.58 8.64 -9.24
C GLN A 136 -7.82 7.80 -8.20
N THR A 137 -8.08 6.49 -8.17
CA THR A 137 -7.45 5.51 -7.26
C THR A 137 -7.64 4.10 -7.79
N ILE A 138 -7.06 3.10 -7.14
CA ILE A 138 -7.32 1.69 -7.43
C ILE A 138 -8.52 1.24 -6.62
N HIS A 139 -9.51 0.58 -7.23
CA HIS A 139 -10.66 0.10 -6.46
C HIS A 139 -10.22 -0.95 -5.40
N PRO A 140 -10.75 -0.91 -4.15
CA PRO A 140 -10.41 -1.90 -3.11
C PRO A 140 -10.63 -3.35 -3.55
N ALA A 141 -11.71 -3.61 -4.29
CA ALA A 141 -11.97 -4.94 -4.84
C ALA A 141 -10.88 -5.40 -5.84
N THR A 142 -10.30 -4.48 -6.63
CA THR A 142 -9.19 -4.81 -7.53
C THR A 142 -7.95 -5.23 -6.73
N MET A 143 -7.62 -4.49 -5.67
CA MET A 143 -6.53 -4.85 -4.75
C MET A 143 -6.79 -6.21 -4.09
N ALA A 144 -8.00 -6.44 -3.56
CA ALA A 144 -8.37 -7.69 -2.91
C ALA A 144 -8.29 -8.89 -3.88
N ASN A 145 -8.82 -8.75 -5.10
CA ASN A 145 -8.77 -9.81 -6.11
C ASN A 145 -7.33 -10.14 -6.52
N ARG A 146 -6.46 -9.13 -6.66
CA ARG A 146 -5.04 -9.34 -6.93
C ARG A 146 -4.34 -10.04 -5.77
N ALA A 147 -4.63 -9.64 -4.54
CA ALA A 147 -4.08 -10.27 -3.35
C ALA A 147 -4.48 -11.74 -3.22
N MET A 148 -5.77 -12.06 -3.46
CA MET A 148 -6.24 -13.46 -3.47
C MET A 148 -5.52 -14.30 -4.53
N LYS A 149 -5.38 -13.78 -5.75
CA LYS A 149 -4.63 -14.47 -6.80
C LYS A 149 -3.17 -14.70 -6.40
N VAL A 150 -2.50 -13.71 -5.81
CA VAL A 150 -1.14 -13.86 -5.32
C VAL A 150 -1.05 -14.92 -4.22
N ALA A 151 -2.04 -14.99 -3.33
CA ALA A 151 -2.09 -16.05 -2.31
C ALA A 151 -2.25 -17.46 -2.91
N GLU A 152 -3.00 -17.59 -4.00
CA GLU A 152 -3.11 -18.84 -4.76
C GLU A 152 -1.80 -19.20 -5.49
N ASP A 153 -1.15 -18.22 -6.12
CA ASP A 153 0.09 -18.42 -6.88
C ASP A 153 1.30 -18.68 -5.97
N TYR A 154 1.28 -18.18 -4.73
CA TYR A 154 2.37 -18.26 -3.76
C TYR A 154 1.93 -18.79 -2.38
N PRO A 155 1.42 -20.05 -2.28
CA PRO A 155 0.76 -20.56 -1.08
C PRO A 155 1.69 -20.74 0.14
N ASN A 156 3.01 -20.73 -0.07
CA ASN A 156 4.02 -20.92 0.99
C ASN A 156 4.82 -19.64 1.26
N LYS A 157 4.30 -18.48 0.87
CA LYS A 157 4.95 -17.18 1.04
C LYS A 157 4.11 -16.31 1.96
N ARG A 158 4.79 -15.49 2.75
CA ARG A 158 4.16 -14.39 3.48
C ARG A 158 3.73 -13.32 2.49
N ILE A 159 2.60 -12.65 2.73
CA ILE A 159 2.06 -11.67 1.78
C ILE A 159 1.82 -10.35 2.48
N ILE A 160 2.41 -9.26 1.96
CA ILE A 160 2.07 -7.90 2.37
C ILE A 160 1.12 -7.32 1.34
N ILE A 161 -0.03 -6.81 1.80
CA ILE A 161 -1.08 -6.24 0.95
C ILE A 161 -1.27 -4.78 1.34
N HIS A 162 -0.77 -3.88 0.52
CA HIS A 162 -0.71 -2.45 0.82
C HIS A 162 -1.73 -1.67 -0.01
N PHE A 163 -2.84 -1.32 0.64
CA PHE A 163 -3.91 -0.50 0.07
C PHE A 163 -3.56 0.99 0.17
N LEU A 164 -3.85 1.73 -0.91
CA LEU A 164 -3.84 3.20 -0.87
C LEU A 164 -5.02 3.77 -0.07
N GLN A 165 -6.09 2.99 0.08
CA GLN A 165 -7.26 3.44 0.84
C GLN A 165 -6.95 3.54 2.32
N PRO A 166 -7.57 4.49 3.04
CA PRO A 166 -8.64 5.41 2.62
C PRO A 166 -8.18 6.77 2.04
N HIS A 167 -7.05 6.86 1.32
CA HIS A 167 -6.62 8.12 0.71
C HIS A 167 -7.70 8.71 -0.22
N THR A 168 -7.89 10.05 -0.15
CA THR A 168 -9.07 10.82 -0.60
C THR A 168 -9.92 10.21 -1.72
N GLN A 169 -11.00 9.55 -1.31
CA GLN A 169 -12.38 9.60 -1.80
C GLN A 169 -13.13 8.61 -0.88
N TYR A 170 -13.86 9.12 0.12
CA TYR A 170 -14.66 8.24 0.97
C TYR A 170 -15.73 7.57 0.10
N PHE A 171 -15.65 6.25 -0.05
CA PHE A 171 -16.68 5.49 -0.73
C PHE A 171 -17.95 5.51 0.13
N THR A 172 -18.93 6.33 -0.25
CA THR A 172 -20.25 6.37 0.38
C THR A 172 -21.24 5.38 -0.25
N LYS A 173 -20.79 4.56 -1.21
CA LYS A 173 -21.61 3.49 -1.79
C LYS A 173 -21.19 2.13 -1.22
N PRO A 174 -22.13 1.31 -0.73
CA PRO A 174 -21.84 -0.06 -0.34
C PRO A 174 -21.32 -0.84 -1.56
N LEU A 175 -20.38 -1.75 -1.30
CA LEU A 175 -19.93 -2.73 -2.29
C LEU A 175 -21.15 -3.60 -2.65
N SER A 176 -21.61 -3.47 -3.89
CA SER A 176 -22.68 -4.29 -4.49
C SER A 176 -22.16 -5.64 -4.93
#